data_AF-A0A9D7QPZ7-F1
#
_entry.id   AF-A0A9D7QPZ7-F1
#
_cell.length_a   1.000
_cell.length_b   1.000
_cell.length_c   1.000
_cell.angle_alpha   90.00
_cell.angle_beta   90.00
_cell.angle_gamma   90.00
#
_symmetry.space_group_name_H-M   'P 1'
#
loop_
_entity.id
_entity.type
_entity.pdbx_description
1 polymer ?
#
loop_
_entity_poly.entity_id
_entity_poly.type
_entity_poly.pdbx_seq_one_letter_code
_entity_poly.pdbx_strand_id
1 'polypeptide(L)'
;MDTDTDDVELTLDLEPEPDPDPPAPDVVCDPAAEAFARLEGELALMRRAVQHLAAERADIVIPDYGATLTDMAKRMGAIDGSLKSMAGHPAMQMTPDSIGNRIAAAAEAARRSDQDRISQARSDLNHAAQEMRSVTAHARSAAEQRQQLYQVAGGALLAGILLWSFLPGTVARAMPESWHWPERMAARMVGASSRWDAGARMMQSDSPEAWNALVQAADIQRDNRDAVDACRKNAATSQQPVRCTVKIRPDSSERKTATTREGAEQRSQKGAYQPIPARTKCGNKCGFDFPKKSFYPLKTKR
;
A
#
# COMPACT_ATOMS: atom_id res chain seq x y z
N MET A 1 36.08 -50.28 -57.94
CA MET A 1 37.45 -50.32 -58.45
C MET A 1 37.99 -51.67 -58.07
N ASP A 2 37.67 -52.67 -58.89
CA ASP A 2 38.50 -53.16 -60.03
C ASP A 2 39.29 -54.37 -59.48
N THR A 3 38.79 -55.60 -59.58
CA THR A 3 38.94 -56.57 -60.69
C THR A 3 40.39 -56.81 -61.15
N ASP A 4 40.70 -58.10 -61.30
CA ASP A 4 41.92 -58.71 -61.89
C ASP A 4 43.19 -58.59 -61.01
N THR A 5 43.84 -59.63 -60.47
CA THR A 5 44.03 -61.06 -60.81
C THR A 5 44.42 -61.28 -62.27
N ASP A 6 45.57 -60.76 -62.65
CA ASP A 6 46.27 -61.19 -63.86
C ASP A 6 46.86 -62.59 -63.68
N ASP A 7 46.32 -63.52 -64.45
CA ASP A 7 46.89 -64.80 -64.81
C ASP A 7 48.24 -64.64 -65.51
N VAL A 8 49.26 -65.39 -65.06
CA VAL A 8 50.50 -65.63 -65.81
C VAL A 8 50.41 -67.04 -66.37
N GLU A 9 50.01 -67.14 -67.64
CA GLU A 9 50.16 -68.34 -68.45
C GLU A 9 51.50 -68.25 -69.19
N LEU A 10 52.41 -69.19 -68.92
CA LEU A 10 53.37 -69.69 -69.90
C LEU A 10 53.85 -71.08 -69.47
N THR A 11 52.96 -72.06 -69.64
CA THR A 11 53.30 -73.49 -69.61
C THR A 11 54.17 -73.84 -70.81
N LEU A 12 55.38 -74.33 -70.52
CA LEU A 12 56.28 -74.95 -71.49
C LEU A 12 55.66 -76.22 -72.07
N ASP A 13 55.63 -76.30 -73.39
CA ASP A 13 55.49 -77.54 -74.16
C ASP A 13 56.52 -78.57 -73.72
N LEU A 14 56.04 -79.73 -73.25
CA LEU A 14 56.81 -80.97 -73.29
C LEU A 14 55.90 -82.06 -73.88
N GLU A 15 56.18 -82.36 -75.13
CA GLU A 15 55.51 -83.38 -75.93
C GLU A 15 55.73 -84.77 -75.30
N PRO A 16 54.70 -85.63 -75.25
CA PRO A 16 54.69 -86.86 -74.47
C PRO A 16 55.23 -88.04 -75.30
N GLU A 17 56.04 -88.90 -74.69
CA GLU A 17 56.33 -90.22 -75.25
C GLU A 17 55.73 -91.31 -74.35
N PRO A 18 55.11 -92.34 -74.95
CA PRO A 18 54.10 -93.17 -74.30
C PRO A 18 54.70 -94.45 -73.67
N ASP A 19 54.27 -94.80 -72.47
CA ASP A 19 54.30 -96.19 -72.03
C ASP A 19 53.18 -96.96 -72.76
N PRO A 20 53.48 -98.17 -73.25
CA PRO A 20 52.60 -99.26 -72.86
C PRO A 20 53.34 -100.58 -72.63
N ASP A 21 53.18 -101.07 -71.41
CA ASP A 21 52.54 -102.34 -71.05
C ASP A 21 53.03 -103.70 -71.63
N PRO A 22 52.87 -104.78 -70.83
CA PRO A 22 53.88 -105.81 -70.64
C PRO A 22 53.59 -107.10 -71.41
N PRO A 23 54.54 -108.05 -71.40
CA PRO A 23 54.15 -109.45 -71.37
C PRO A 23 54.88 -110.24 -70.27
N ALA A 24 54.09 -110.68 -69.27
CA ALA A 24 54.32 -111.91 -68.50
C ALA A 24 54.33 -113.13 -69.47
N PRO A 25 54.94 -114.29 -69.16
CA PRO A 25 54.80 -114.93 -67.84
C PRO A 25 56.02 -115.74 -67.35
N ASP A 26 55.83 -116.35 -66.19
CA ASP A 26 56.59 -117.48 -65.64
C ASP A 26 57.81 -117.14 -64.78
N VAL A 27 57.56 -116.48 -63.66
CA VAL A 27 58.16 -116.95 -62.40
C VAL A 27 57.07 -116.94 -61.35
N VAL A 28 56.91 -118.06 -60.65
CA VAL A 28 56.06 -118.19 -59.46
C VAL A 28 56.59 -117.20 -58.41
N CYS A 29 56.15 -115.95 -58.49
CA CYS A 29 56.41 -114.92 -57.51
C CYS A 29 55.19 -114.81 -56.60
N ASP A 30 55.46 -115.00 -55.31
CA ASP A 30 54.50 -114.83 -54.22
C ASP A 30 53.84 -113.43 -54.33
N PRO A 31 52.50 -113.32 -54.31
CA PRO A 31 51.83 -112.01 -54.29
C PRO A 31 52.33 -111.09 -53.16
N ALA A 32 52.91 -111.65 -52.09
CA ALA A 32 53.60 -110.86 -51.07
C ALA A 32 54.88 -110.19 -51.60
N ALA A 33 55.68 -110.87 -52.42
CA ALA A 33 56.94 -110.33 -52.96
C ALA A 33 56.70 -109.15 -53.92
N GLU A 34 55.63 -109.18 -54.71
CA GLU A 34 55.24 -108.06 -55.59
C GLU A 34 54.74 -106.85 -54.78
N ALA A 35 54.00 -107.09 -53.69
CA ALA A 35 53.59 -106.04 -52.76
C ALA A 35 54.80 -105.37 -52.07
N PHE A 36 55.83 -106.14 -51.69
CA PHE A 36 57.06 -105.58 -51.12
C PHE A 36 57.88 -104.79 -52.15
N ALA A 37 57.95 -105.23 -53.40
CA ALA A 37 58.63 -104.46 -54.45
C ALA A 37 57.95 -103.11 -54.72
N ARG A 38 56.60 -103.07 -54.68
CA ARG A 38 55.84 -101.82 -54.80
C ARG A 38 56.04 -100.90 -53.59
N LEU A 39 56.05 -101.45 -52.37
CA LEU A 39 56.35 -100.72 -51.14
C LEU A 39 57.79 -100.19 -51.10
N GLU A 40 58.76 -100.94 -51.61
CA GLU A 40 60.14 -100.47 -51.77
C GLU A 40 60.25 -99.33 -52.77
N GLY A 41 59.49 -99.38 -53.88
CA GLY A 41 59.37 -98.28 -54.83
C GLY A 41 58.78 -97.01 -54.20
N GLU A 42 57.69 -97.14 -53.42
CA GLU A 42 57.09 -96.02 -52.70
C GLU A 42 58.00 -95.46 -51.59
N LEU A 43 58.70 -96.33 -50.85
CA LEU A 43 59.70 -95.91 -49.85
C LEU A 43 60.90 -95.23 -50.50
N ALA A 44 61.32 -95.65 -51.69
CA ALA A 44 62.38 -94.99 -52.44
C ALA A 44 61.98 -93.55 -52.84
N LEU A 45 60.73 -93.35 -53.28
CA LEU A 45 60.19 -92.03 -53.58
C LEU A 45 60.06 -91.17 -52.31
N MET A 46 59.56 -91.72 -51.20
CA MET A 46 59.48 -90.99 -49.93
C MET A 46 60.86 -90.62 -49.39
N ARG A 47 61.85 -91.52 -49.50
CA ARG A 47 63.24 -91.25 -49.11
C ARG A 47 63.85 -90.15 -49.99
N ARG A 48 63.58 -90.15 -51.29
CA ARG A 48 64.02 -89.07 -52.19
C ARG A 48 63.34 -87.74 -51.87
N ALA A 49 62.04 -87.75 -51.55
CA ALA A 49 61.31 -86.56 -51.13
C ALA A 49 61.85 -85.99 -49.80
N VAL A 50 62.11 -86.85 -48.81
CA VAL A 50 62.73 -86.44 -47.54
C VAL A 50 64.15 -85.93 -47.75
N GLN A 51 64.93 -86.53 -48.65
CA GLN A 51 66.25 -86.03 -49.01
C GLN A 51 66.17 -84.67 -49.70
N HIS A 52 65.18 -84.44 -50.55
CA HIS A 52 64.97 -83.14 -51.20
C HIS A 52 64.53 -82.07 -50.19
N LEU A 53 63.63 -82.41 -49.26
CA LEU A 53 63.14 -81.52 -48.20
C LEU A 53 64.23 -81.25 -47.14
N ALA A 54 65.12 -82.21 -46.91
CA ALA A 54 66.32 -82.03 -46.08
C ALA A 54 67.38 -81.16 -46.77
N ALA A 55 67.57 -81.31 -48.09
CA ALA A 55 68.46 -80.46 -48.86
C ALA A 55 67.95 -79.00 -48.93
N GLU A 56 66.64 -78.81 -49.07
CA GLU A 56 66.00 -77.49 -49.05
C GLU A 56 66.04 -76.86 -47.64
N ARG A 57 65.90 -77.66 -46.58
CA ARG A 57 66.09 -77.22 -45.19
C ARG A 57 67.53 -76.84 -44.85
N ALA A 58 68.53 -77.36 -45.58
CA ALA A 58 69.93 -76.99 -45.38
C ALA A 58 70.26 -75.58 -45.90
N ASP A 59 69.45 -75.04 -46.81
CA ASP A 59 69.59 -73.68 -47.35
C ASP A 59 68.73 -72.64 -46.60
N ILE A 60 67.96 -73.06 -45.58
CA ILE A 60 67.28 -72.11 -44.70
C ILE A 60 68.30 -71.52 -43.73
N VAL A 61 68.90 -70.41 -44.16
CA VAL A 61 69.60 -69.48 -43.27
C VAL A 61 68.59 -68.97 -42.25
N ILE A 62 68.60 -69.55 -41.03
CA ILE A 62 67.81 -69.05 -39.91
C ILE A 62 68.31 -67.62 -39.63
N PRO A 63 67.49 -66.57 -39.84
CA PRO A 63 67.91 -65.22 -39.54
C PRO A 63 68.17 -65.12 -38.04
N ASP A 64 69.31 -64.55 -37.65
CA ASP A 64 69.60 -64.34 -36.23
C ASP A 64 68.70 -63.23 -35.67
N TYR A 65 67.56 -63.63 -35.08
CA TYR A 65 66.64 -62.75 -34.38
C TYR A 65 67.12 -62.40 -32.96
N GLY A 66 68.31 -62.84 -32.53
CA GLY A 66 68.86 -62.53 -31.21
C GLY A 66 68.99 -61.03 -30.97
N ALA A 67 69.41 -60.27 -31.99
CA ALA A 67 69.50 -58.82 -31.91
C ALA A 67 68.13 -58.14 -31.77
N THR A 68 67.12 -58.58 -32.53
CA THR A 68 65.76 -58.00 -32.46
C THR A 68 65.04 -58.39 -31.17
N LEU A 69 65.19 -59.63 -30.70
CA LEU A 69 64.66 -60.08 -29.40
C LEU A 69 65.30 -59.31 -28.24
N THR A 70 66.60 -59.05 -28.31
CA THR A 70 67.30 -58.24 -27.30
C THR A 70 66.79 -56.78 -27.31
N ASP A 71 66.54 -56.19 -28.48
CA ASP A 71 65.94 -54.85 -28.58
C ASP A 71 64.52 -54.82 -28.02
N MET A 72 63.69 -55.83 -28.31
CA MET A 72 62.34 -55.95 -27.74
C MET A 72 62.39 -56.11 -26.22
N ALA A 73 63.28 -56.93 -25.68
CA ALA A 73 63.47 -57.09 -24.24
C ALA A 73 63.91 -55.77 -23.59
N LYS A 74 64.79 -55.01 -24.24
CA LYS A 74 65.23 -53.69 -23.78
C LYS A 74 64.08 -52.67 -23.77
N ARG A 75 63.23 -52.68 -24.80
CA ARG A 75 62.02 -51.83 -24.86
C ARG A 75 61.02 -52.20 -23.77
N MET A 76 60.79 -53.49 -23.54
CA MET A 76 59.90 -53.97 -22.48
C MET A 76 60.42 -53.54 -21.09
N GLY A 77 61.73 -53.64 -20.85
CA GLY A 77 62.36 -53.16 -19.62
C GLY A 77 62.26 -51.64 -19.44
N ALA A 78 62.38 -50.87 -20.53
CA ALA A 78 62.16 -49.42 -20.50
C ALA A 78 60.70 -49.04 -20.19
N ILE A 79 59.74 -49.81 -20.73
CA ILE A 79 58.31 -49.65 -20.44
C ILE A 79 58.01 -50.01 -18.98
N ASP A 80 58.56 -51.10 -18.45
CA ASP A 80 58.42 -51.48 -17.03
C ASP A 80 58.99 -50.39 -16.11
N GLY A 81 60.18 -49.86 -16.42
CA GLY A 81 60.77 -48.74 -15.69
C GLY A 81 59.89 -47.47 -15.74
N SER A 82 59.29 -47.18 -16.89
CA SER A 82 58.35 -46.06 -17.05
C SER A 82 57.06 -46.26 -16.27
N LEU A 83 56.46 -47.45 -16.31
CA LEU A 83 55.27 -47.82 -15.56
C LEU A 83 55.52 -47.77 -14.05
N LYS A 84 56.67 -48.26 -13.58
CA LYS A 84 57.07 -48.20 -12.17
C LYS A 84 57.29 -46.76 -11.71
N SER A 85 57.87 -45.91 -12.57
CA SER A 85 58.02 -44.48 -12.32
C SER A 85 56.66 -43.77 -12.23
N MET A 86 55.75 -44.03 -13.17
CA MET A 86 54.39 -43.48 -13.17
C MET A 86 53.56 -43.98 -11.98
N ALA A 87 53.68 -45.25 -11.61
CA ALA A 87 53.03 -45.82 -10.43
C ALA A 87 53.58 -45.25 -9.12
N GLY A 88 54.86 -44.85 -9.10
CA GLY A 88 55.47 -44.14 -7.97
C GLY A 88 55.08 -42.66 -7.87
N HIS A 89 54.43 -42.08 -8.90
CA HIS A 89 54.00 -40.69 -8.85
C HIS A 89 52.71 -40.54 -8.00
N PRO A 90 52.63 -39.50 -7.15
CA PRO A 90 51.50 -39.26 -6.24
C PRO A 90 50.16 -38.99 -6.96
N ALA A 91 50.19 -38.78 -8.27
CA ALA A 91 48.97 -38.70 -9.09
C ALA A 91 48.11 -39.97 -9.03
N MET A 92 48.72 -41.16 -8.85
CA MET A 92 47.98 -42.43 -8.68
C MET A 92 47.34 -42.58 -7.28
N GLN A 93 47.79 -41.83 -6.27
CA GLN A 93 47.16 -41.81 -4.95
C GLN A 93 45.95 -40.87 -4.89
N MET A 94 45.88 -39.89 -5.80
CA MET A 94 44.70 -39.07 -6.01
C MET A 94 43.79 -39.77 -7.03
N THR A 95 43.18 -40.88 -6.62
CA THR A 95 42.15 -41.55 -7.45
C THR A 95 40.96 -40.60 -7.64
N PRO A 96 40.28 -40.63 -8.80
CA PRO A 96 39.10 -39.82 -9.04
C PRO A 96 38.02 -40.03 -7.97
N ASP A 97 37.88 -41.24 -7.42
CA ASP A 97 36.99 -41.52 -6.28
C ASP A 97 37.42 -40.79 -5.01
N SER A 98 38.72 -40.73 -4.70
CA SER A 98 39.21 -39.98 -3.54
C SER A 98 38.98 -38.46 -3.69
N ILE A 99 39.11 -37.92 -4.90
CA ILE A 99 38.82 -36.52 -5.21
C ILE A 99 37.30 -36.28 -5.10
N GLY A 100 36.48 -37.16 -5.68
CA GLY A 100 35.02 -37.10 -5.60
C GLY A 100 34.51 -37.14 -4.16
N ASN A 101 35.03 -38.05 -3.34
CA ASN A 101 34.69 -38.14 -1.91
C ASN A 101 35.12 -36.90 -1.12
N ARG A 102 36.28 -36.32 -1.43
CA ARG A 102 36.73 -35.07 -0.80
C ARG A 102 35.87 -33.87 -1.21
N ILE A 103 35.45 -33.81 -2.47
CA ILE A 103 34.52 -32.78 -2.97
C ILE A 103 33.15 -32.95 -2.32
N ALA A 104 32.63 -34.18 -2.23
CA ALA A 104 31.36 -34.46 -1.57
C ALA A 104 31.39 -34.08 -0.09
N ALA A 105 32.45 -34.47 0.64
CA ALA A 105 32.62 -34.09 2.05
C ALA A 105 32.77 -32.57 2.24
N ALA A 106 33.53 -31.89 1.37
CA ALA A 106 33.65 -30.43 1.39
C ALA A 106 32.34 -29.73 1.04
N ALA A 107 31.58 -30.25 0.07
CA ALA A 107 30.28 -29.75 -0.33
C ALA A 107 29.25 -29.93 0.79
N GLU A 108 29.20 -31.09 1.45
CA GLU A 108 28.33 -31.31 2.61
C GLU A 108 28.69 -30.39 3.79
N ALA A 109 29.99 -30.23 4.10
CA ALA A 109 30.44 -29.32 5.14
C ALA A 109 30.06 -27.86 4.83
N ALA A 110 30.25 -27.43 3.58
CA ALA A 110 29.83 -26.11 3.11
C ALA A 110 28.30 -25.94 3.21
N ARG A 111 27.53 -26.96 2.80
CA ARG A 111 26.05 -26.93 2.87
C ARG A 111 25.53 -26.88 4.29
N ARG A 112 26.15 -27.57 5.25
CA ARG A 112 25.77 -27.48 6.66
C ARG A 112 26.02 -26.08 7.21
N SER A 113 27.19 -25.51 6.95
CA SER A 113 27.50 -24.13 7.34
C SER A 113 26.56 -23.11 6.71
N ASP A 114 26.17 -23.30 5.44
CA ASP A 114 25.20 -22.42 4.78
C ASP A 114 23.80 -22.58 5.37
N GLN A 115 23.37 -23.81 5.67
CA GLN A 115 22.07 -24.06 6.32
C GLN A 115 22.00 -23.40 7.69
N ASP A 116 23.07 -23.47 8.48
CA ASP A 116 23.15 -22.81 9.78
C ASP A 116 23.04 -21.29 9.62
N ARG A 117 23.81 -20.68 8.70
CA ARG A 117 23.75 -19.24 8.42
C ARG A 117 22.38 -18.80 7.90
N ILE A 118 21.76 -19.60 7.02
CA ILE A 118 20.43 -19.30 6.48
C ILE A 118 19.37 -19.41 7.58
N SER A 119 19.46 -20.43 8.45
CA SER A 119 18.52 -20.60 9.56
C SER A 119 18.64 -19.46 10.57
N GLN A 120 19.86 -19.04 10.89
CA GLN A 120 20.14 -17.89 11.73
C GLN A 120 19.60 -16.61 11.11
N ALA A 121 19.90 -16.34 9.83
CA ALA A 121 19.38 -15.17 9.12
C ALA A 121 17.84 -15.17 9.05
N ARG A 122 17.19 -16.32 8.86
CA ARG A 122 15.73 -16.44 8.92
C ARG A 122 15.20 -16.15 10.32
N SER A 123 15.88 -16.63 11.37
CA SER A 123 15.53 -16.33 12.75
C SER A 123 15.63 -14.83 13.03
N ASP A 124 16.73 -14.20 12.62
CA ASP A 124 16.97 -12.77 12.80
C ASP A 124 15.95 -11.92 12.03
N LEU A 125 15.64 -12.30 10.78
CA LEU A 125 14.58 -11.65 9.99
C LEU A 125 13.21 -11.82 10.62
N ASN A 126 12.90 -13.00 11.15
CA ASN A 126 11.64 -13.25 11.85
C ASN A 126 11.55 -12.42 13.14
N HIS A 127 12.63 -12.32 13.91
CA HIS A 127 12.71 -11.48 15.10
C HIS A 127 12.51 -10.00 14.75
N ALA A 128 13.24 -9.49 13.76
CA ALA A 128 13.11 -8.11 13.29
C ALA A 128 11.70 -7.83 12.73
N ALA A 129 11.12 -8.77 11.98
CA ALA A 129 9.76 -8.66 11.49
C ALA A 129 8.73 -8.66 12.63
N GLN A 130 8.95 -9.45 13.68
CA GLN A 130 8.07 -9.49 14.85
C GLN A 130 8.15 -8.19 15.66
N GLU A 131 9.34 -7.64 15.84
CA GLU A 131 9.56 -6.35 16.51
C GLU A 131 8.93 -5.21 15.71
N MET A 132 9.16 -5.17 14.39
CA MET A 132 8.47 -4.25 13.46
C MET A 132 6.95 -4.40 13.53
N ARG A 133 6.42 -5.63 13.58
CA ARG A 133 4.98 -5.88 13.75
C ARG A 133 4.46 -5.40 15.10
N SER A 134 5.20 -5.57 16.19
CA SER A 134 4.76 -5.05 17.51
C SER A 134 4.70 -3.53 17.54
N VAL A 135 5.67 -2.84 16.95
CA VAL A 135 5.68 -1.37 16.88
C VAL A 135 4.63 -0.85 15.90
N THR A 136 4.48 -1.50 14.74
CA THR A 136 3.47 -1.09 13.73
C THR A 136 2.05 -1.47 14.12
N ALA A 137 1.83 -2.56 14.85
CA ALA A 137 0.52 -2.91 15.41
C ALA A 137 0.10 -1.88 16.45
N HIS A 138 1.01 -1.42 17.32
CA HIS A 138 0.75 -0.33 18.26
C HIS A 138 0.57 1.03 17.56
N ALA A 139 1.29 1.30 16.47
CA ALA A 139 1.13 2.54 15.71
C ALA A 139 -0.20 2.58 14.92
N ARG A 140 -0.60 1.45 14.30
CA ARG A 140 -1.88 1.33 13.60
C ARG A 140 -3.05 1.37 14.57
N SER A 141 -2.97 0.66 15.70
CA SER A 141 -4.03 0.71 16.71
C SER A 141 -4.17 2.12 17.29
N ALA A 142 -3.08 2.85 17.52
CA ALA A 142 -3.15 4.22 18.03
C ALA A 142 -3.78 5.21 17.03
N ALA A 143 -3.53 5.05 15.72
CA ALA A 143 -4.11 5.90 14.69
C ALA A 143 -5.62 5.64 14.50
N GLU A 144 -6.02 4.38 14.42
CA GLU A 144 -7.44 4.00 14.29
C GLU A 144 -8.24 4.35 15.55
N GLN A 145 -7.65 4.13 16.73
CA GLN A 145 -8.27 4.47 18.01
C GLN A 145 -8.43 5.99 18.19
N ARG A 146 -7.47 6.80 17.70
CA ARG A 146 -7.62 8.26 17.65
C ARG A 146 -8.78 8.68 16.75
N GLN A 147 -8.95 8.05 15.59
CA GLN A 147 -10.05 8.38 14.70
C GLN A 147 -11.42 8.06 15.33
N GLN A 148 -11.56 6.93 16.01
CA GLN A 148 -12.77 6.61 16.77
C GLN A 148 -12.99 7.60 17.93
N LEU A 149 -11.93 7.97 18.65
CA LEU A 149 -12.03 8.98 19.72
C LEU A 149 -12.45 10.35 19.18
N TYR A 150 -11.94 10.79 18.03
CA TYR A 150 -12.38 12.04 17.40
C TYR A 150 -13.83 11.97 16.92
N GLN A 151 -14.29 10.82 16.41
CA GLN A 151 -15.69 10.64 16.03
C GLN A 151 -16.63 10.65 17.25
N VAL A 152 -16.27 9.96 18.33
CA VAL A 152 -17.05 9.95 19.57
C VAL A 152 -17.01 11.32 20.25
N ALA A 153 -15.85 11.97 20.32
CA ALA A 153 -15.70 13.31 20.88
C ALA A 153 -16.48 14.35 20.06
N GLY A 154 -16.39 14.28 18.73
CA GLY A 154 -17.16 15.13 17.82
C GLY A 154 -18.66 14.89 17.97
N GLY A 155 -19.10 13.63 18.02
CA GLY A 155 -20.50 13.25 18.23
C GLY A 155 -21.04 13.72 19.59
N ALA A 156 -20.28 13.55 20.67
CA ALA A 156 -20.65 13.99 22.01
C ALA A 156 -20.71 15.53 22.10
N LEU A 157 -19.78 16.23 21.47
CA LEU A 157 -19.79 17.69 21.40
C LEU A 157 -21.03 18.20 20.65
N LEU A 158 -21.32 17.64 19.46
CA LEU A 158 -22.50 18.00 18.68
C LEU A 158 -23.80 17.69 19.43
N ALA A 159 -23.90 16.52 20.06
CA ALA A 159 -25.03 16.16 20.89
C ALA A 159 -25.19 17.12 22.09
N GLY A 160 -24.09 17.51 22.73
CA GLY A 160 -24.09 18.50 23.80
C GLY A 160 -24.58 19.88 23.35
N ILE A 161 -24.15 20.36 22.18
CA ILE A 161 -24.59 21.63 21.59
C ILE A 161 -26.09 21.59 21.27
N LEU A 162 -26.57 20.50 20.64
CA LEU A 162 -27.99 20.30 20.33
C LEU A 162 -28.83 20.26 21.61
N LEU A 163 -28.36 19.51 22.61
CA LEU A 163 -29.02 19.40 23.92
C LEU A 163 -29.12 20.77 24.60
N TRP A 164 -28.02 21.54 24.66
CA TRP A 164 -28.00 22.87 25.27
C TRP A 164 -28.84 23.91 24.52
N SER A 165 -29.03 23.74 23.21
CA SER A 165 -29.88 24.64 22.42
C SER A 165 -31.37 24.33 22.61
N PHE A 166 -31.71 23.05 22.79
CA PHE A 166 -33.10 22.60 22.89
C PHE A 166 -33.67 22.62 24.32
N LEU A 167 -32.85 22.37 25.33
CA LEU A 167 -33.29 22.35 26.74
C LEU A 167 -33.95 23.67 27.17
N PRO A 168 -33.40 24.87 26.90
CA PRO A 168 -33.98 26.11 27.40
C PRO A 168 -35.40 26.35 26.88
N GLY A 169 -35.66 26.02 25.62
CA GLY A 169 -36.97 26.24 24.98
C GLY A 169 -38.05 25.23 25.40
N THR A 170 -37.67 23.99 25.71
CA THR A 170 -38.61 22.95 26.15
C THR A 170 -38.87 23.02 27.65
N VAL A 171 -37.82 23.21 28.45
CA VAL A 171 -37.94 23.36 29.90
C VAL A 171 -38.71 24.63 30.25
N ALA A 172 -38.56 25.72 29.48
CA ALA A 172 -39.37 26.93 29.69
C ALA A 172 -40.88 26.72 29.43
N ARG A 173 -41.27 25.74 28.59
CA ARG A 173 -42.68 25.44 28.29
C ARG A 173 -43.29 24.32 29.13
N ALA A 174 -42.45 23.44 29.70
CA ALA A 174 -42.90 22.30 30.49
C ALA A 174 -42.97 22.57 32.00
N MET A 175 -42.56 23.77 32.45
CA MET A 175 -42.62 24.13 33.86
C MET A 175 -44.01 24.63 34.30
N PRO A 176 -44.40 24.45 35.58
CA PRO A 176 -45.73 24.81 36.07
C PRO A 176 -46.07 26.30 35.90
N GLU A 177 -47.31 26.58 35.48
CA GLU A 177 -47.89 27.93 35.31
C GLU A 177 -47.70 28.84 36.55
N SER A 178 -47.66 28.27 37.75
CA SER A 178 -47.53 29.04 39.01
C SER A 178 -46.25 29.87 39.08
N TRP A 179 -45.19 29.50 38.36
CA TRP A 179 -43.86 30.08 38.52
C TRP A 179 -43.63 31.31 37.60
N HIS A 180 -44.50 31.54 36.60
CA HIS A 180 -44.45 32.70 35.69
C HIS A 180 -43.05 32.97 35.09
N TRP A 181 -42.34 31.90 34.73
CA TRP A 181 -41.00 31.95 34.14
C TRP A 181 -40.97 32.64 32.78
N PRO A 182 -41.92 32.39 31.85
CA PRO A 182 -41.97 33.07 30.56
C PRO A 182 -42.10 34.59 30.71
N GLU A 183 -42.95 35.06 31.62
CA GLU A 183 -43.20 36.49 31.86
C GLU A 183 -41.97 37.16 32.50
N ARG A 184 -41.31 36.47 33.43
CA ARG A 184 -40.03 36.94 34.01
C ARG A 184 -38.92 36.96 32.97
N MET A 185 -38.86 35.98 32.09
CA MET A 185 -37.87 35.91 31.02
C MET A 185 -38.12 37.03 30.00
N ALA A 186 -39.37 37.25 29.59
CA ALA A 186 -39.76 38.36 28.72
C ALA A 186 -39.35 39.71 29.32
N ALA A 187 -39.62 39.94 30.61
CA ALA A 187 -39.18 41.17 31.28
C ALA A 187 -37.65 41.36 31.25
N ARG A 188 -36.86 40.29 31.43
CA ARG A 188 -35.40 40.35 31.30
C ARG A 188 -34.94 40.58 29.86
N MET A 189 -35.55 39.91 28.87
CA MET A 189 -35.20 40.05 27.45
C MET A 189 -35.50 41.47 26.94
N VAL A 190 -36.62 42.05 27.38
CA VAL A 190 -37.03 43.42 27.05
C VAL A 190 -36.25 44.48 27.88
N GLY A 191 -35.47 44.04 28.88
CA GLY A 191 -34.69 44.92 29.75
C GLY A 191 -35.55 45.83 30.63
N ALA A 192 -36.72 45.35 31.05
CA ALA A 192 -37.68 46.10 31.86
C ALA A 192 -37.56 45.75 33.35
N SER A 193 -37.78 46.76 34.21
CA SER A 193 -37.70 46.64 35.68
C SER A 193 -38.80 45.76 36.27
N SER A 194 -39.96 45.71 35.63
CA SER A 194 -41.10 44.91 36.07
C SER A 194 -41.77 44.19 34.91
N ARG A 195 -42.54 43.14 35.22
CA ARG A 195 -43.38 42.43 34.24
C ARG A 195 -44.42 43.37 33.60
N TRP A 196 -44.91 44.34 34.37
CA TRP A 196 -45.82 45.37 33.88
C TRP A 196 -45.15 46.30 32.87
N ASP A 197 -43.94 46.79 33.16
CA ASP A 197 -43.17 47.65 32.25
C ASP A 197 -42.80 46.91 30.96
N ALA A 198 -42.50 45.61 31.07
CA ALA A 198 -42.25 44.76 29.91
C ALA A 198 -43.50 44.65 29.01
N GLY A 199 -44.66 44.39 29.61
CA GLY A 199 -45.94 44.36 28.91
C GLY A 199 -46.28 45.71 28.26
N ALA A 200 -46.12 46.81 28.99
CA ALA A 200 -46.32 48.16 28.49
C ALA A 200 -45.41 48.46 27.28
N ARG A 201 -44.12 48.13 27.36
CA ARG A 201 -43.17 48.34 26.27
C ARG A 201 -43.51 47.47 25.05
N MET A 202 -43.92 46.21 25.26
CA MET A 202 -44.33 45.32 24.16
C MET A 202 -45.61 45.83 23.47
N MET A 203 -46.64 46.21 24.24
CA MET A 203 -47.87 46.79 23.70
C MET A 203 -47.61 48.10 22.95
N GLN A 204 -46.76 48.96 23.51
CA GLN A 204 -46.37 50.22 22.87
C GLN A 204 -45.56 50.00 21.58
N SER A 205 -44.72 48.96 21.52
CA SER A 205 -43.95 48.63 20.31
C SER A 205 -44.78 47.99 19.21
N ASP A 206 -45.86 47.27 19.56
CA ASP A 206 -46.76 46.63 18.60
C ASP A 206 -47.70 47.64 17.95
N SER A 207 -48.37 48.48 18.75
CA SER A 207 -49.25 49.55 18.26
C SER A 207 -49.29 50.77 19.21
N PRO A 208 -48.56 51.85 18.88
CA PRO A 208 -48.58 53.09 19.67
C PRO A 208 -49.98 53.69 19.82
N GLU A 209 -50.81 53.61 18.79
CA GLU A 209 -52.17 54.15 18.77
C GLU A 209 -53.08 53.41 19.74
N ALA A 210 -53.03 52.07 19.75
CA ALA A 210 -53.82 51.26 20.66
C ALA A 210 -53.35 51.43 22.12
N TRP A 211 -52.03 51.53 22.34
CA TRP A 211 -51.47 51.85 23.64
C TRP A 211 -51.95 53.21 24.16
N ASN A 212 -51.92 54.25 23.31
CA ASN A 212 -52.41 55.57 23.68
C ASN A 212 -53.91 55.57 24.02
N ALA A 213 -54.73 54.81 23.29
CA ALA A 213 -56.14 54.65 23.60
C ALA A 213 -56.37 53.99 24.97
N LEU A 214 -55.57 52.96 25.30
CA LEU A 214 -55.60 52.32 26.63
C LEU A 214 -55.16 53.27 27.75
N VAL A 215 -54.10 54.05 27.53
CA VAL A 215 -53.62 55.05 28.50
C VAL A 215 -54.67 56.13 28.72
N GLN A 216 -55.30 56.66 27.65
CA GLN A 216 -56.38 57.63 27.77
C GLN A 216 -57.57 57.07 28.56
N ALA A 217 -57.99 55.85 28.28
CA ALA A 217 -59.06 55.20 29.04
C ALA A 217 -58.69 55.03 30.53
N ALA A 218 -57.44 54.66 30.81
CA ALA A 218 -56.93 54.54 32.18
C ALA A 218 -56.86 55.89 32.91
N ASP A 219 -56.50 56.96 32.22
CA ASP A 219 -56.48 58.31 32.78
C ASP A 219 -57.90 58.82 33.09
N ILE A 220 -58.86 58.61 32.18
CA ILE A 220 -60.29 58.90 32.45
C ILE A 220 -60.78 58.10 33.67
N GLN A 221 -60.45 56.82 33.76
CA GLN A 221 -60.82 55.99 34.91
C GLN A 221 -60.18 56.48 36.22
N ARG A 222 -58.92 56.90 36.19
CA ARG A 222 -58.20 57.42 37.35
C ARG A 222 -58.82 58.74 37.83
N ASP A 223 -59.18 59.62 36.90
CA ASP A 223 -59.78 60.92 37.18
C ASP A 223 -61.20 60.83 37.74
N ASN A 224 -61.89 59.73 37.42
CA ASN A 224 -63.27 59.48 37.81
C ASN A 224 -63.40 58.33 38.79
N ARG A 225 -62.31 57.89 39.44
CA ARG A 225 -62.26 56.66 40.23
C ARG A 225 -63.43 56.54 41.21
N ASP A 226 -63.64 57.55 42.05
CA ASP A 226 -64.66 57.51 43.09
C ASP A 226 -66.09 57.48 42.50
N ALA A 227 -66.33 58.26 41.45
CA ALA A 227 -67.61 58.30 40.76
C ALA A 227 -67.93 56.97 40.07
N VAL A 228 -66.94 56.36 39.41
CA VAL A 228 -67.08 55.06 38.76
C VAL A 228 -67.25 53.93 39.78
N ASP A 229 -66.51 53.96 40.90
CA ASP A 229 -66.63 52.96 41.96
C ASP A 229 -68.01 53.03 42.64
N ALA A 230 -68.53 54.24 42.91
CA ALA A 230 -69.88 54.42 43.44
C ALA A 230 -70.95 53.91 42.45
N CYS A 231 -70.79 54.25 41.18
CA CYS A 231 -71.61 53.72 40.11
C CYS A 231 -71.61 52.20 40.03
N ARG A 232 -70.43 51.57 40.11
CA ARG A 232 -70.29 50.11 40.08
C ARG A 232 -70.99 49.45 41.27
N LYS A 233 -70.92 50.05 42.46
CA LYS A 233 -71.66 49.58 43.65
C LYS A 233 -73.17 49.69 43.44
N ASN A 234 -73.64 50.79 42.85
CA ASN A 234 -75.06 50.97 42.56
C ASN A 234 -75.54 49.95 41.52
N ALA A 235 -74.78 49.72 40.45
CA ALA A 235 -75.07 48.70 39.44
C ALA A 235 -75.09 47.28 40.03
N ALA A 236 -74.16 46.97 40.94
CA ALA A 236 -74.13 45.69 41.62
C ALA A 236 -75.32 45.50 42.58
N THR A 237 -75.77 46.58 43.23
CA THR A 237 -76.91 46.57 44.15
C THR A 237 -78.24 46.46 43.41
N SER A 238 -78.40 47.17 42.29
CA SER A 238 -79.61 47.14 41.48
C SER A 238 -79.66 45.97 40.49
N GLN A 239 -78.53 45.27 40.28
CA GLN A 239 -78.33 44.28 39.20
C GLN A 239 -78.76 44.79 37.81
N GLN A 240 -78.70 46.11 37.60
CA GLN A 240 -79.13 46.77 36.37
C GLN A 240 -78.05 47.74 35.88
N PRO A 241 -77.97 48.00 34.57
CA PRO A 241 -77.05 49.00 34.03
C PRO A 241 -77.43 50.39 34.55
N VAL A 242 -76.46 51.10 35.12
CA VAL A 242 -76.64 52.47 35.62
C VAL A 242 -75.89 53.48 34.75
N ARG A 243 -76.45 54.67 34.60
CA ARG A 243 -75.80 55.77 33.87
C ARG A 243 -74.82 56.50 34.80
N CYS A 244 -73.60 56.70 34.33
CA CYS A 244 -72.54 57.37 35.08
C CYS A 244 -72.03 58.60 34.34
N THR A 245 -71.92 59.70 35.05
CA THR A 245 -71.34 60.93 34.51
C THR A 245 -69.85 60.93 34.79
N VAL A 246 -69.04 60.93 33.74
CA VAL A 246 -67.58 61.01 33.83
C VAL A 246 -67.10 62.39 33.39
N LYS A 247 -66.05 62.88 34.05
CA LYS A 247 -65.32 64.09 33.71
C LYS A 247 -64.23 63.73 32.71
N ILE A 248 -64.22 64.39 31.55
CA ILE A 248 -63.20 64.23 30.52
C ILE A 248 -62.38 65.52 30.47
N ARG A 249 -61.05 65.41 30.63
CA ARG A 249 -60.17 66.57 30.46
C ARG A 249 -59.92 66.83 28.97
N PRO A 250 -59.81 68.09 28.53
CA PRO A 250 -59.44 68.40 27.16
C PRO A 250 -57.99 67.95 26.89
N ASP A 251 -57.75 67.30 25.75
CA ASP A 251 -56.40 66.94 25.32
C ASP A 251 -55.58 68.22 25.04
N SER A 252 -54.40 68.31 25.64
CA SER A 252 -53.48 69.44 25.44
C SER A 252 -52.73 69.37 24.11
N SER A 253 -52.80 68.24 23.39
CA SER A 253 -52.13 68.02 22.10
C SER A 253 -52.75 68.84 20.97
N GLU A 254 -54.08 68.98 20.92
CA GLU A 254 -54.81 69.78 19.93
C GLU A 254 -54.57 71.29 20.08
N ARG A 255 -54.24 71.73 21.29
CA ARG A 255 -53.96 73.14 21.56
C ARG A 255 -52.65 73.60 20.92
N LYS A 256 -51.65 72.70 20.77
CA LYS A 256 -50.36 73.03 20.14
C LYS A 256 -50.45 73.15 18.61
N THR A 257 -51.31 72.37 17.96
CA THR A 257 -51.52 72.43 16.51
C THR A 257 -52.29 73.69 16.08
N ALA A 258 -53.22 74.19 16.91
CA ALA A 258 -53.90 75.46 16.66
C ALA A 258 -52.95 76.66 16.72
N THR A 259 -52.09 76.75 17.76
CA THR A 259 -51.13 77.86 17.91
C THR A 259 -50.03 77.84 16.83
N THR A 260 -49.66 76.66 16.32
CA THR A 260 -48.66 76.53 15.23
C THR A 260 -49.22 76.99 13.89
N ARG A 261 -50.53 76.79 13.62
CA ARG A 261 -51.17 77.29 12.39
C ARG A 261 -51.29 78.82 12.37
N GLU A 262 -51.70 79.44 13.49
CA GLU A 262 -51.74 80.91 13.60
C GLU A 262 -50.35 81.56 13.44
N GLY A 263 -49.30 80.94 13.99
CA GLY A 263 -47.93 81.45 13.86
C GLY A 263 -47.34 81.30 12.45
N ALA A 264 -47.75 80.28 11.69
CA ALA A 264 -47.28 80.04 10.32
C ALA A 264 -47.91 81.02 9.32
N GLU A 265 -49.17 81.41 9.52
CA GLU A 265 -49.88 82.33 8.63
C GLU A 265 -49.38 83.78 8.76
N GLN A 266 -49.01 84.21 9.97
CA GLN A 266 -48.40 85.54 10.19
C GLN A 266 -46.96 85.64 9.64
N ARG A 267 -46.21 84.54 9.57
CA ARG A 267 -44.84 84.55 9.04
C ARG A 267 -44.80 84.65 7.52
N SER A 268 -45.85 84.21 6.82
CA SER A 268 -45.92 84.26 5.35
C SER A 268 -46.13 85.67 4.78
N GLN A 269 -46.62 86.64 5.56
CA GLN A 269 -46.87 88.02 5.07
C GLN A 269 -45.70 88.99 5.24
N LYS A 270 -44.68 88.69 6.05
CA LYS A 270 -43.58 89.61 6.36
C LYS A 270 -42.26 89.37 5.60
N GLY A 271 -42.22 88.43 4.66
CA GLY A 271 -40.99 87.96 4.00
C GLY A 271 -40.83 88.36 2.54
N ALA A 272 -41.03 89.62 2.16
CA ALA A 272 -40.61 90.14 0.87
C ALA A 272 -39.40 91.07 1.05
N TYR A 273 -38.32 90.78 0.30
CA TYR A 273 -37.11 91.59 0.10
C TYR A 273 -36.01 91.58 1.18
N GLN A 274 -34.97 90.76 0.96
CA GLN A 274 -33.58 91.27 1.02
C GLN A 274 -32.57 90.32 0.33
N PRO A 275 -31.74 90.83 -0.60
CA PRO A 275 -30.72 90.04 -1.28
C PRO A 275 -29.42 89.88 -0.46
N ILE A 276 -28.74 88.77 -0.78
CA ILE A 276 -27.46 88.28 -0.25
C ILE A 276 -26.30 89.24 -0.58
N PRO A 277 -25.40 89.59 0.36
CA PRO A 277 -24.07 90.07 0.00
C PRO A 277 -23.03 88.93 -0.03
N ALA A 278 -22.15 89.03 -1.03
CA ALA A 278 -21.16 88.05 -1.43
C ALA A 278 -19.92 87.96 -0.52
N ARG A 279 -19.31 86.78 -0.58
CA ARG A 279 -17.96 86.34 -0.18
C ARG A 279 -16.92 87.42 0.18
N THR A 280 -16.19 87.15 1.26
CA THR A 280 -14.77 87.45 1.39
C THR A 280 -13.98 86.17 1.70
N LYS A 281 -12.98 85.89 0.86
CA LYS A 281 -11.93 84.87 1.04
C LYS A 281 -11.02 85.27 2.21
N CYS A 282 -10.55 84.30 2.98
CA CYS A 282 -9.12 83.98 3.15
C CYS A 282 -8.90 83.00 4.31
N GLY A 283 -7.90 82.13 4.16
CA GLY A 283 -7.23 81.48 5.30
C GLY A 283 -7.03 79.99 5.15
N ASN A 284 -5.98 79.60 4.42
CA ASN A 284 -5.36 78.27 4.50
C ASN A 284 -5.17 77.86 5.98
N LYS A 285 -5.86 76.79 6.39
CA LYS A 285 -5.44 75.83 7.44
C LYS A 285 -6.47 74.69 7.46
N CYS A 286 -6.29 73.72 6.57
CA CYS A 286 -6.89 72.40 6.75
C CYS A 286 -6.15 71.71 7.90
N GLY A 287 -6.58 71.98 9.13
CA GLY A 287 -6.24 71.20 10.31
C GLY A 287 -7.39 70.26 10.62
N PHE A 288 -7.29 69.02 10.16
CA PHE A 288 -8.17 67.93 10.59
C PHE A 288 -7.73 67.53 12.00
N ASP A 289 -8.39 68.08 13.02
CA ASP A 289 -8.20 67.67 14.41
C ASP A 289 -9.12 66.47 14.69
N PHE A 290 -8.53 65.26 14.63
CA PHE A 290 -9.17 64.03 15.04
C PHE A 290 -9.24 63.98 16.58
N PRO A 291 -10.41 63.77 17.20
CA PRO A 291 -10.46 63.54 18.63
C PRO A 291 -9.82 62.18 18.97
N LYS A 292 -8.55 62.21 19.42
CA LYS A 292 -7.90 61.06 20.07
C LYS A 292 -8.66 60.73 21.35
N LYS A 293 -9.49 59.68 21.31
CA LYS A 293 -10.03 59.04 22.51
C LYS A 293 -8.86 58.45 23.31
N SER A 294 -8.74 58.94 24.53
CA SER A 294 -7.79 58.52 25.57
C SER A 294 -7.92 57.02 25.84
N PHE A 295 -6.84 56.27 25.61
CA PHE A 295 -6.65 54.91 26.08
C PHE A 295 -6.15 54.99 27.54
N TYR A 296 -6.96 54.53 28.49
CA TYR A 296 -6.51 54.26 29.86
C TYR A 296 -5.78 52.91 29.90
N PRO A 297 -4.56 52.80 30.47
CA PRO A 297 -3.98 51.50 30.78
C PRO A 297 -4.54 50.97 32.11
N LEU A 298 -5.22 49.83 32.04
CA LEU A 298 -5.52 49.00 33.21
C LEU A 298 -4.22 48.43 33.76
N LYS A 299 -3.83 48.92 34.94
CA LYS A 299 -2.80 48.32 35.80
C LYS A 299 -3.23 46.90 36.19
N THR A 300 -2.48 45.90 35.74
CA THR A 300 -2.46 44.58 36.35
C THR A 300 -1.75 44.66 37.71
N LYS A 301 -2.52 44.47 38.78
CA LYS A 301 -2.00 44.21 40.13
C LYS A 301 -1.91 42.70 40.32
N ARG A 302 -0.66 42.27 40.56
CA ARG A 302 -0.20 41.16 41.41
C ARG A 302 -0.64 39.75 41.06
#